data_AF-A0A7X7GTR1-F1
#
_entry.id   AF-A0A7X7GTR1-F1
#
_cell.length_a   1.000
_cell.length_b   1.000
_cell.length_c   1.000
_cell.angle_alpha   90.00
_cell.angle_beta   90.00
_cell.angle_gamma   90.00
#
_symmetry.space_group_name_H-M   'P 1'
#
loop_
_entity.id
_entity.type
_entity.pdbx_description
1 polymer ?
#
loop_
_entity_poly.entity_id
_entity_poly.type
_entity_poly.pdbx_seq_one_letter_code
_entity_poly.pdbx_strand_id
1 'polypeptide(L)'
;MGERSEDKRHAPQPAGADSRGVGSAHKPSTPPPDLRRERDEILQSFTRGARLTEQFAAEHERLRERLLLLEAENAQLRTQLEADDAVRRLLEKIEGLEVEKRELLSRTERAEKETSQFSARFSEVETEFANLANLFVASNQLHASLSPRGVVRRIKEVLAQLVGAESYAMYLCNADGSELVPIASEGVAGEQLTAVRVDGSKVGEVVRNGTAYVDEERDSSRFDMDDPPAVIPLMVDESLVGAIAIFATLGQKSRFSTMDFELFKLLGQHAAAALVSACLFSKAERKLPGLEAFLDLSV
;
A
#
# COMPACT_ATOMS: atom_id res chain seq x y z
N MET A 1 -75.12 -17.79 -5.17
CA MET A 1 -75.65 -17.43 -3.85
C MET A 1 -75.16 -16.04 -3.55
N GLY A 2 -75.93 -14.97 -3.50
CA GLY A 2 -77.36 -14.68 -3.56
C GLY A 2 -77.41 -13.20 -3.14
N GLU A 3 -77.82 -12.30 -4.03
CA GLU A 3 -79.09 -11.54 -3.91
C GLU A 3 -79.07 -10.50 -2.77
N ARG A 4 -79.59 -9.27 -2.84
CA ARG A 4 -80.41 -8.49 -3.78
C ARG A 4 -80.47 -7.07 -3.17
N SER A 5 -80.33 -6.00 -3.94
CA SER A 5 -81.40 -5.16 -4.51
C SER A 5 -82.04 -4.11 -3.59
N GLU A 6 -82.02 -2.90 -4.16
CA GLU A 6 -82.84 -1.70 -3.97
C GLU A 6 -84.28 -1.94 -3.47
N ASP A 7 -84.84 -0.97 -2.74
CA ASP A 7 -86.06 -0.30 -3.22
C ASP A 7 -86.25 1.09 -2.58
N LYS A 8 -87.04 1.89 -3.28
CA LYS A 8 -87.19 3.34 -3.28
C LYS A 8 -88.69 3.65 -3.10
N ARG A 9 -88.98 4.90 -2.70
CA ARG A 9 -90.30 5.60 -2.71
C ARG A 9 -91.16 5.36 -1.44
N HIS A 10 -91.90 6.32 -0.89
CA HIS A 10 -92.91 7.18 -1.51
C HIS A 10 -93.17 8.44 -0.65
N ALA A 11 -93.43 9.58 -1.30
CA ALA A 11 -94.19 10.70 -0.73
C ALA A 11 -95.69 10.43 -0.87
N PRO A 12 -96.56 11.20 -0.19
CA PRO A 12 -97.39 12.15 -0.95
C PRO A 12 -97.76 13.48 -0.24
N GLN A 13 -98.13 14.47 -1.05
CA GLN A 13 -98.97 15.66 -0.78
C GLN A 13 -100.25 15.50 -1.68
N PRO A 14 -101.22 16.45 -1.77
CA PRO A 14 -101.99 17.26 -0.79
C PRO A 14 -103.52 17.28 -1.14
N ALA A 15 -104.34 18.09 -0.44
CA ALA A 15 -105.63 18.75 -0.86
C ALA A 15 -106.47 19.07 0.42
N GLY A 16 -107.30 20.11 0.56
CA GLY A 16 -107.87 21.14 -0.31
C GLY A 16 -109.29 21.50 0.19
N ALA A 17 -109.54 22.80 0.46
CA ALA A 17 -110.81 23.57 0.49
C ALA A 17 -112.11 22.99 1.13
N ASP A 18 -112.84 23.75 1.97
CA ASP A 18 -113.84 24.75 1.54
C ASP A 18 -114.66 25.43 2.68
N SER A 19 -114.83 26.75 2.52
CA SER A 19 -115.95 27.70 2.77
C SER A 19 -117.02 27.60 3.91
N ARG A 20 -117.30 28.80 4.48
CA ARG A 20 -118.57 29.44 4.98
C ARG A 20 -119.14 29.14 6.39
N GLY A 21 -119.42 30.22 7.15
CA GLY A 21 -120.46 30.25 8.19
C GLY A 21 -120.28 31.35 9.26
N VAL A 22 -121.29 32.21 9.42
CA VAL A 22 -121.35 33.46 10.22
C VAL A 22 -121.69 33.22 11.70
N GLY A 23 -121.20 34.06 12.63
CA GLY A 23 -121.68 34.06 14.03
C GLY A 23 -121.07 35.11 15.00
N SER A 24 -121.73 36.27 15.09
CA SER A 24 -121.88 37.23 16.21
C SER A 24 -120.86 37.37 17.38
N ALA A 25 -120.46 38.63 17.56
CA ALA A 25 -119.90 39.37 18.70
C ALA A 25 -120.00 38.82 20.15
N HIS A 26 -118.85 38.86 20.87
CA HIS A 26 -118.74 39.46 22.22
C HIS A 26 -117.29 39.91 22.49
N LYS A 27 -117.13 41.14 23.00
CA LYS A 27 -115.84 41.77 23.38
C LYS A 27 -115.55 41.53 24.89
N PRO A 28 -114.36 41.89 25.41
CA PRO A 28 -113.39 40.98 26.02
C PRO A 28 -113.48 40.93 27.56
N SER A 29 -113.03 39.83 28.18
CA SER A 29 -112.77 39.77 29.61
C SER A 29 -111.29 39.46 29.89
N THR A 30 -110.67 40.40 30.59
CA THR A 30 -109.30 40.43 31.09
C THR A 30 -109.05 39.26 32.06
N PRO A 31 -107.94 38.49 31.96
CA PRO A 31 -107.64 37.45 32.95
C PRO A 31 -107.11 38.04 34.29
N PRO A 32 -107.28 37.34 35.43
CA PRO A 32 -107.01 37.86 36.78
C PRO A 32 -105.50 38.09 37.08
N PRO A 33 -105.15 38.96 38.03
CA PRO A 33 -103.77 39.42 38.26
C PRO A 33 -102.79 38.43 38.92
N ASP A 34 -103.24 37.34 39.56
CA ASP A 34 -102.35 36.41 40.30
C ASP A 34 -101.67 35.35 39.40
N LEU A 35 -102.40 34.76 38.45
CA LEU A 35 -101.84 33.85 37.45
C LEU A 35 -100.87 34.54 36.48
N ARG A 36 -100.87 35.88 36.43
CA ARG A 36 -99.91 36.64 35.63
C ARG A 36 -98.54 36.69 36.31
N ARG A 37 -98.47 36.81 37.64
CA ARG A 37 -97.20 36.86 38.38
C ARG A 37 -96.48 35.52 38.38
N GLU A 38 -97.16 34.41 38.68
CA GLU A 38 -96.58 33.06 38.60
C GLU A 38 -96.14 32.71 37.18
N ARG A 39 -96.96 33.05 36.17
CA ARG A 39 -96.59 32.91 34.77
C ARG A 39 -95.36 33.75 34.43
N ASP A 40 -95.26 34.98 34.92
CA ASP A 40 -94.13 35.87 34.64
C ASP A 40 -92.85 35.40 35.36
N GLU A 41 -92.93 34.82 36.56
CA GLU A 41 -91.80 34.17 37.25
C GLU A 41 -91.34 32.89 36.55
N ILE A 42 -92.28 32.05 36.10
CA ILE A 42 -91.98 30.87 35.29
C ILE A 42 -91.33 31.29 33.98
N LEU A 43 -91.87 32.28 33.27
CA LEU A 43 -91.27 32.84 32.05
C LEU A 43 -89.87 33.44 32.31
N GLN A 44 -89.65 34.08 33.46
CA GLN A 44 -88.33 34.57 33.87
C GLN A 44 -87.34 33.43 34.15
N SER A 45 -87.79 32.33 34.77
CA SER A 45 -86.95 31.15 35.00
C SER A 45 -86.59 30.42 33.69
N PHE A 46 -87.54 30.33 32.75
CA PHE A 46 -87.33 29.80 31.41
C PHE A 46 -86.38 30.67 30.58
N THR A 47 -86.50 32.00 30.66
CA THR A 47 -85.56 32.92 29.99
C THR A 47 -84.16 32.90 30.62
N ARG A 48 -84.06 32.71 31.94
CA ARG A 48 -82.78 32.56 32.63
C ARG A 48 -82.12 31.21 32.29
N GLY A 49 -82.92 30.14 32.22
CA GLY A 49 -82.50 28.83 31.72
C GLY A 49 -82.05 28.88 30.27
N ALA A 50 -82.79 29.56 29.39
CA ALA A 50 -82.44 29.75 27.98
C ALA A 50 -81.11 30.51 27.80
N ARG A 51 -80.88 31.57 28.58
CA ARG A 51 -79.61 32.30 28.59
C ARG A 51 -78.44 31.45 29.08
N LEU A 52 -78.64 30.66 30.13
CA LEU A 52 -77.61 29.72 30.60
C LEU A 52 -77.32 28.65 29.56
N THR A 53 -78.32 28.10 28.88
CA THR A 53 -78.10 27.15 27.79
C THR A 53 -77.39 27.76 26.59
N GLU A 54 -77.68 29.02 26.25
CA GLU A 54 -76.92 29.75 25.22
C GLU A 54 -75.47 29.99 25.63
N GLN A 55 -75.23 30.36 26.90
CA GLN A 55 -73.87 30.53 27.43
C GLN A 55 -73.09 29.21 27.44
N PHE A 56 -73.70 28.12 27.91
CA PHE A 56 -73.11 26.78 27.87
C PHE A 56 -72.84 26.32 26.44
N ALA A 57 -73.76 26.57 25.51
CA ALA A 57 -73.56 26.24 24.10
C ALA A 57 -72.39 27.05 23.52
N ALA A 58 -72.29 28.34 23.84
CA ALA A 58 -71.19 29.18 23.40
C ALA A 58 -69.84 28.78 24.01
N GLU A 59 -69.80 28.40 25.29
CA GLU A 59 -68.60 27.89 25.94
C GLU A 59 -68.19 26.52 25.40
N HIS A 60 -69.16 25.63 25.15
CA HIS A 60 -68.90 24.32 24.56
C HIS A 60 -68.35 24.43 23.14
N GLU A 61 -68.88 25.36 22.34
CA GLU A 61 -68.36 25.61 20.98
C GLU A 61 -66.94 26.19 21.03
N ARG A 62 -66.67 27.14 21.94
CA ARG A 62 -65.30 27.64 22.19
C ARG A 62 -64.34 26.55 22.63
N LEU A 63 -64.77 25.66 23.52
CA LEU A 63 -63.96 24.55 24.00
C LEU A 63 -63.69 23.55 22.87
N ARG A 64 -64.67 23.27 22.00
CA ARG A 64 -64.49 22.46 20.79
C ARG A 64 -63.49 23.07 19.83
N GLU A 65 -63.62 24.35 19.51
CA GLU A 65 -62.66 25.06 18.66
C GLU A 65 -61.25 24.99 19.24
N ARG A 66 -61.11 25.19 20.56
CA ARG A 66 -59.82 25.10 21.24
C ARG A 66 -59.25 23.68 21.21
N LEU A 67 -60.08 22.66 21.38
CA LEU A 67 -59.67 21.25 21.26
C LEU A 67 -59.15 20.94 19.86
N LEU A 68 -59.87 21.34 18.82
CA LEU A 68 -59.45 21.13 17.42
C LEU A 68 -58.10 21.81 17.11
N LEU A 69 -57.90 23.03 17.62
CA LEU A 69 -56.61 23.73 17.48
C LEU A 69 -55.49 22.98 18.19
N LEU A 70 -55.71 22.53 19.43
CA LEU A 70 -54.73 21.77 20.20
C LEU A 70 -54.44 20.39 19.60
N GLU A 71 -55.43 19.74 19.00
CA GLU A 71 -55.25 18.47 18.27
C GLU A 71 -54.42 18.66 17.00
N ALA A 72 -54.69 19.73 16.24
CA ALA A 72 -53.88 20.09 15.07
C ALA A 72 -52.43 20.43 15.46
N GLU A 73 -52.23 21.20 16.53
CA GLU A 73 -50.91 21.54 17.05
C GLU A 73 -50.17 20.30 17.56
N ASN A 74 -50.85 19.41 18.29
CA ASN A 74 -50.25 18.14 18.71
C ASN A 74 -49.88 17.23 17.53
N ALA A 75 -50.71 17.17 16.49
CA ALA A 75 -50.38 16.41 15.29
C ALA A 75 -49.12 16.95 14.60
N GLN A 76 -48.99 18.28 14.52
CA GLN A 76 -47.81 18.94 13.96
C GLN A 76 -46.54 18.74 14.82
N LEU A 77 -46.67 18.80 16.15
CA LEU A 77 -45.54 18.54 17.06
C LEU A 77 -45.06 17.09 16.97
N ARG A 78 -45.98 16.13 16.82
CA ARG A 78 -45.63 14.72 16.62
C ARG A 78 -44.84 14.49 15.33
N THR A 79 -45.25 15.09 14.22
CA THR A 79 -44.51 14.95 12.96
C THR A 79 -43.14 15.62 13.01
N GLN A 80 -43.00 16.75 13.72
CA GLN A 80 -41.69 17.35 13.98
C GLN A 80 -40.78 16.45 14.83
N LEU A 81 -41.30 15.86 15.90
CA LEU A 81 -40.54 14.93 16.73
C LEU A 81 -40.08 13.69 15.95
N GLU A 82 -40.94 13.13 15.10
CA GLU A 82 -40.58 12.00 14.22
C GLU A 82 -39.47 12.38 13.22
N ALA A 83 -39.51 13.60 12.67
CA ALA A 83 -38.47 14.11 11.78
C ALA A 83 -37.14 14.33 12.55
N ASP A 84 -37.19 14.90 13.75
CA ASP A 84 -36.02 15.11 14.60
C ASP A 84 -35.38 13.77 15.01
N ASP A 85 -36.19 12.76 15.36
CA ASP A 85 -35.72 11.41 15.66
C ASP A 85 -35.08 10.75 14.44
N ALA A 86 -35.63 10.94 13.24
CA ALA A 86 -35.04 10.44 12.01
C ALA A 86 -33.68 11.10 11.72
N VAL A 87 -33.58 12.43 11.91
CA VAL A 87 -32.33 13.17 11.77
C VAL A 87 -31.28 12.67 12.76
N ARG A 88 -31.65 12.45 14.03
CA ARG A 88 -30.72 11.90 15.04
C ARG A 88 -30.17 10.53 14.64
N ARG A 89 -31.03 9.60 14.20
CA ARG A 89 -30.58 8.27 13.75
C ARG A 89 -29.63 8.35 12.55
N LEU A 90 -29.88 9.27 11.62
CA LEU A 90 -28.99 9.49 10.47
C LEU A 90 -27.63 10.03 10.91
N LEU A 91 -27.60 11.00 11.85
CA LEU A 91 -26.37 11.54 12.40
C LEU A 91 -25.55 10.47 13.13
N GLU A 92 -26.17 9.65 13.97
CA GLU A 92 -25.52 8.51 14.63
C GLU A 92 -24.95 7.51 13.61
N LYS A 93 -25.69 7.26 12.52
CA LYS A 93 -25.21 6.37 11.46
C LYS A 93 -24.03 6.95 10.70
N ILE A 94 -24.05 8.25 10.40
CA ILE A 94 -22.94 8.96 9.76
C ILE A 94 -21.69 8.88 10.64
N GLU A 95 -21.83 9.16 11.93
CA GLU A 95 -20.70 9.10 12.87
C GLU A 95 -20.10 7.68 12.93
N GLY A 96 -20.95 6.65 12.98
CA GLY A 96 -20.51 5.25 12.92
C GLY A 96 -19.77 4.91 11.62
N LEU A 97 -20.29 5.36 10.47
CA LEU A 97 -19.65 5.16 9.17
C LEU A 97 -18.33 5.93 9.03
N GLU A 98 -18.23 7.12 9.63
CA GLU A 98 -16.99 7.90 9.64
C GLU A 98 -15.90 7.25 10.50
N VAL A 99 -16.27 6.60 11.61
CA VAL A 99 -15.36 5.78 12.41
C VAL A 99 -14.88 4.57 11.59
N GLU A 100 -15.81 3.82 10.99
CA GLU A 100 -15.50 2.64 10.18
C GLU A 100 -14.60 2.99 8.97
N LYS A 101 -14.91 4.09 8.27
CA LYS A 101 -14.07 4.60 7.18
C LYS A 101 -12.65 4.91 7.66
N ARG A 102 -12.50 5.59 8.80
CA ARG A 102 -11.18 5.90 9.37
C ARG A 102 -10.41 4.63 9.72
N GLU A 103 -11.07 3.64 10.28
CA GLU A 103 -10.45 2.35 10.59
C GLU A 103 -10.01 1.61 9.34
N LEU A 104 -10.86 1.52 8.32
CA LEU A 104 -10.54 0.88 7.05
C LEU A 104 -9.37 1.57 6.35
N LEU A 105 -9.36 2.91 6.27
CA LEU A 105 -8.24 3.66 5.71
C LEU A 105 -6.93 3.38 6.46
N SER A 106 -6.97 3.35 7.79
CA SER A 106 -5.78 3.03 8.59
C SER A 106 -5.28 1.60 8.35
N ARG A 107 -6.17 0.63 8.16
CA ARG A 107 -5.79 -0.75 7.82
C ARG A 107 -5.17 -0.83 6.42
N THR A 108 -5.75 -0.16 5.43
CA THR A 108 -5.21 -0.13 4.07
C THR A 108 -3.84 0.53 4.04
N GLU A 109 -3.65 1.66 4.70
CA GLU A 109 -2.33 2.31 4.79
C GLU A 109 -1.27 1.41 5.42
N ARG A 110 -1.63 0.64 6.46
CA ARG A 110 -0.71 -0.32 7.07
C ARG A 110 -0.36 -1.45 6.10
N ALA A 111 -1.35 -2.01 5.41
CA ALA A 111 -1.15 -3.07 4.44
C ALA A 111 -0.31 -2.60 3.23
N GLU A 112 -0.52 -1.38 2.75
CA GLU A 112 0.29 -0.76 1.68
C GLU A 112 1.73 -0.53 2.12
N LYS A 113 1.94 -0.05 3.36
CA LYS A 113 3.29 0.08 3.95
C LYS A 113 3.98 -1.28 4.07
N GLU A 114 3.30 -2.30 4.55
CA GLU A 114 3.87 -3.64 4.66
C GLU A 114 4.18 -4.24 3.28
N THR A 115 3.26 -4.08 2.32
CA THR A 115 3.46 -4.55 0.94
C THR A 115 4.63 -3.86 0.27
N SER A 116 4.75 -2.54 0.42
CA SER A 116 5.87 -1.78 -0.15
C SER A 116 7.21 -2.17 0.48
N GLN A 117 7.25 -2.37 1.80
CA GLN A 117 8.45 -2.88 2.49
C GLN A 117 8.82 -4.28 2.02
N PHE A 118 7.84 -5.18 1.89
CA PHE A 118 8.08 -6.53 1.39
C PHE A 118 8.61 -6.51 -0.05
N SER A 119 8.00 -5.71 -0.93
CA SER A 119 8.43 -5.55 -2.32
C SER A 119 9.87 -5.02 -2.41
N ALA A 120 10.25 -4.06 -1.56
CA ALA A 120 11.61 -3.53 -1.53
C ALA A 120 12.63 -4.62 -1.13
N ARG A 121 12.35 -5.37 -0.05
CA ARG A 121 13.23 -6.47 0.40
C ARG A 121 13.30 -7.60 -0.62
N PHE A 122 12.19 -7.91 -1.28
CA PHE A 122 12.15 -8.93 -2.31
C PHE A 122 13.02 -8.54 -3.52
N SER A 123 12.92 -7.27 -3.96
CA SER A 123 13.77 -6.75 -5.04
C SER A 123 15.26 -6.77 -4.68
N GLU A 124 15.61 -6.51 -3.42
CA GLU A 124 16.98 -6.61 -2.91
C GLU A 124 17.48 -8.07 -3.04
N VAL A 125 16.72 -9.03 -2.50
CA VAL A 125 17.05 -10.46 -2.57
C VAL A 125 17.13 -10.97 -4.02
N GLU A 126 16.24 -10.54 -4.92
CA GLU A 126 16.33 -10.91 -6.34
C GLU A 126 17.62 -10.38 -6.98
N THR A 127 18.02 -9.16 -6.64
CA THR A 127 19.28 -8.57 -7.13
C THR A 127 20.47 -9.38 -6.63
N GLU A 128 20.48 -9.73 -5.34
CA GLU A 128 21.50 -10.58 -4.74
C GLU A 128 21.58 -11.95 -5.43
N PHE A 129 20.43 -12.59 -5.66
CA PHE A 129 20.34 -13.89 -6.31
C PHE A 129 20.81 -13.84 -7.77
N ALA A 130 20.41 -12.81 -8.53
CA ALA A 130 20.85 -12.62 -9.90
C ALA A 130 22.38 -12.46 -9.98
N ASN A 131 22.98 -11.71 -9.05
CA ASN A 131 24.43 -11.54 -8.98
C ASN A 131 25.15 -12.86 -8.67
N LEU A 132 24.66 -13.65 -7.72
CA LEU A 132 25.20 -14.97 -7.40
C LEU A 132 25.10 -15.95 -8.59
N ALA A 133 23.97 -15.97 -9.29
CA ALA A 133 23.77 -16.80 -10.48
C ALA A 133 24.75 -16.41 -11.60
N ASN A 134 24.92 -15.12 -11.85
CA ASN A 134 25.88 -14.60 -12.82
C ASN A 134 27.32 -15.01 -12.47
N LEU A 135 27.69 -14.93 -11.19
CA LEU A 135 29.00 -15.37 -10.73
C LEU A 135 29.21 -16.87 -10.92
N PHE A 136 28.22 -17.71 -10.60
CA PHE A 136 28.32 -19.15 -10.79
C PHE A 136 28.55 -19.51 -12.28
N VAL A 137 27.82 -18.84 -13.18
CA VAL A 137 28.02 -19.00 -14.62
C VAL A 137 29.42 -18.55 -15.05
N ALA A 138 29.86 -17.39 -14.57
CA ALA A 138 31.20 -16.87 -14.83
C ALA A 138 32.31 -17.82 -14.34
N SER A 139 32.19 -18.36 -13.12
CA SER A 139 33.12 -19.31 -12.53
C SER A 139 33.27 -20.56 -13.41
N ASN A 140 32.15 -21.17 -13.81
CA ASN A 140 32.18 -22.33 -14.71
C ASN A 140 32.83 -22.01 -16.07
N GLN A 141 32.60 -20.81 -16.61
CA GLN A 141 33.20 -20.37 -17.87
C GLN A 141 34.71 -20.14 -17.78
N LEU A 142 35.23 -19.71 -16.62
CA LEU A 142 36.68 -19.56 -16.39
C LEU A 142 37.40 -20.90 -16.56
N HIS A 143 36.86 -21.96 -15.94
CA HIS A 143 37.44 -23.30 -15.98
C HIS A 143 37.26 -24.03 -17.31
N ALA A 144 36.34 -23.57 -18.16
CA ALA A 144 36.14 -24.15 -19.50
C ALA A 144 37.32 -23.87 -20.46
N SER A 145 38.20 -22.91 -20.16
CA SER A 145 39.35 -22.58 -21.01
C SER A 145 40.62 -23.30 -20.56
N LEU A 146 41.20 -24.09 -21.47
CA LEU A 146 42.46 -24.80 -21.26
C LEU A 146 43.70 -24.00 -21.71
N SER A 147 43.57 -22.68 -21.91
CA SER A 147 44.67 -21.81 -22.32
C SER A 147 44.76 -20.57 -21.43
N PRO A 148 45.96 -20.18 -20.95
CA PRO A 148 46.10 -19.00 -20.08
C PRO A 148 45.51 -17.74 -20.69
N ARG A 149 45.72 -17.51 -21.99
CA ARG A 149 45.15 -16.36 -22.72
C ARG A 149 43.62 -16.38 -22.74
N GLY A 150 43.02 -17.56 -22.90
CA GLY A 150 41.58 -17.72 -22.87
C GLY A 150 40.99 -17.45 -21.49
N VAL A 151 41.65 -17.93 -20.42
CA VAL A 151 41.26 -17.63 -19.03
C VAL A 151 41.36 -16.14 -18.75
N VAL A 152 42.48 -15.48 -19.09
CA VAL A 152 42.63 -14.03 -18.93
C VAL A 152 41.49 -13.27 -19.63
N ARG A 153 41.17 -13.62 -20.87
CA ARG A 153 40.06 -13.00 -21.60
C ARG A 153 38.72 -13.16 -20.87
N ARG A 154 38.45 -14.35 -20.31
CA ARG A 154 37.23 -14.58 -19.51
C ARG A 154 37.22 -13.76 -18.23
N ILE A 155 38.36 -13.64 -17.53
CA ILE A 155 38.47 -12.76 -16.35
C ILE A 155 38.14 -11.31 -16.73
N LYS A 156 38.65 -10.82 -17.87
CA LYS A 156 38.31 -9.47 -18.37
C LYS A 156 36.81 -9.28 -18.58
N GLU A 157 36.16 -10.24 -19.23
CA GLU A 157 34.70 -10.22 -19.47
C GLU A 157 33.94 -10.16 -18.13
N VAL A 158 34.37 -10.91 -17.12
CA VAL A 158 33.77 -10.90 -15.77
C VAL A 158 33.99 -9.57 -15.04
N LEU A 159 35.20 -9.01 -15.09
CA LEU A 159 35.51 -7.70 -14.49
C LEU A 159 34.68 -6.58 -15.14
N ALA A 160 34.49 -6.62 -16.46
CA ALA A 160 33.65 -5.64 -17.15
C ALA A 160 32.16 -5.80 -16.80
N GLN A 161 31.63 -7.03 -16.78
CA GLN A 161 30.19 -7.29 -16.64
C GLN A 161 29.68 -7.26 -15.20
N LEU A 162 30.41 -7.87 -14.26
CA LEU A 162 29.96 -8.01 -12.87
C LEU A 162 30.49 -6.89 -11.99
N VAL A 163 31.77 -6.56 -12.16
CA VAL A 163 32.41 -5.54 -11.32
C VAL A 163 32.16 -4.14 -11.86
N GLY A 164 32.06 -4.00 -13.19
CA GLY A 164 32.02 -2.70 -13.85
C GLY A 164 33.38 -2.01 -13.84
N ALA A 165 34.46 -2.78 -13.84
CA ALA A 165 35.83 -2.25 -13.88
C ALA A 165 36.14 -1.66 -15.26
N GLU A 166 36.54 -0.39 -15.30
CA GLU A 166 36.92 0.32 -16.52
C GLU A 166 38.42 0.30 -16.72
N SER A 167 39.18 0.51 -15.64
CA SER A 167 40.64 0.52 -15.65
C SER A 167 41.19 -0.43 -14.58
N TYR A 168 42.00 -1.39 -14.99
CA TYR A 168 42.57 -2.39 -14.09
C TYR A 168 43.82 -3.06 -14.68
N ALA A 169 44.62 -3.68 -13.81
CA ALA A 169 45.73 -4.53 -14.20
C ALA A 169 45.73 -5.85 -13.40
N MET A 170 46.08 -6.94 -14.09
CA MET A 170 46.30 -8.26 -13.51
C MET A 170 47.79 -8.51 -13.39
N TYR A 171 48.22 -8.96 -12.23
CA TYR A 171 49.59 -9.24 -11.88
C TYR A 171 49.76 -10.69 -11.43
N LEU A 172 50.92 -11.27 -11.75
CA LEU A 172 51.39 -12.53 -11.17
C LEU A 172 52.63 -12.29 -10.33
N CYS A 173 52.79 -13.07 -9.26
CA CYS A 173 54.02 -13.05 -8.49
C CYS A 173 55.18 -13.60 -9.32
N ASN A 174 56.36 -13.00 -9.16
CA ASN A 174 57.61 -13.61 -9.62
C ASN A 174 57.94 -14.86 -8.77
N ALA A 175 58.98 -15.60 -9.17
CA ALA A 175 59.35 -16.87 -8.52
C ALA A 175 59.66 -16.71 -7.02
N ASP A 176 60.21 -15.56 -6.62
CA ASP A 176 60.61 -15.28 -5.24
C ASP A 176 59.51 -14.58 -4.42
N GLY A 177 58.36 -14.26 -5.03
CA GLY A 177 57.25 -13.56 -4.39
C GLY A 177 57.51 -12.09 -4.03
N SER A 178 58.59 -11.49 -4.52
CA SER A 178 59.02 -10.13 -4.18
C SER A 178 58.39 -9.04 -5.07
N GLU A 179 58.00 -9.41 -6.30
CA GLU A 179 57.50 -8.49 -7.31
C GLU A 179 56.26 -9.05 -8.02
N LEU A 180 55.34 -8.15 -8.35
CA LEU A 180 54.12 -8.39 -9.08
C LEU A 180 54.32 -7.94 -10.52
N VAL A 181 54.34 -8.90 -11.45
CA VAL A 181 54.58 -8.66 -12.87
C VAL A 181 53.25 -8.56 -13.60
N PRO A 182 52.98 -7.47 -14.34
CA PRO A 182 51.71 -7.31 -15.05
C PRO A 182 51.61 -8.30 -16.22
N ILE A 183 50.49 -9.00 -16.31
CA ILE A 183 50.20 -9.98 -17.37
C ILE A 183 49.09 -9.53 -18.32
N ALA A 184 48.23 -8.64 -17.86
CA ALA A 184 47.13 -8.08 -18.64
C ALA A 184 46.64 -6.77 -18.02
N SER A 185 46.11 -5.88 -18.84
CA SER A 185 45.44 -4.67 -18.38
C SER A 185 44.33 -4.26 -19.34
N GLU A 186 43.49 -3.35 -18.87
CA GLU A 186 42.49 -2.63 -19.63
C GLU A 186 42.33 -1.22 -19.03
N GLY A 187 42.10 -0.20 -19.86
CA GLY A 187 42.00 1.20 -19.41
C GLY A 187 43.31 1.85 -18.91
N VAL A 188 44.40 1.09 -18.80
CA VAL A 188 45.73 1.58 -18.35
C VAL A 188 46.68 1.73 -19.53
N ALA A 189 47.40 2.86 -19.61
CA ALA A 189 48.40 3.07 -20.66
C ALA A 189 49.60 2.13 -20.48
N GLY A 190 50.14 1.59 -21.59
CA GLY A 190 51.22 0.59 -21.54
C GLY A 190 52.49 1.08 -20.84
N GLU A 191 52.79 2.37 -20.90
CA GLU A 191 53.94 2.99 -20.22
C GLU A 191 53.81 3.01 -18.69
N GLN A 192 52.58 2.99 -18.18
CA GLN A 192 52.29 2.94 -16.74
C GLN A 192 52.30 1.50 -16.20
N LEU A 193 52.26 0.50 -17.08
CA LEU A 193 52.16 -0.91 -16.73
C LEU A 193 53.54 -1.49 -16.36
N THR A 194 53.98 -1.19 -15.13
CA THR A 194 55.27 -1.63 -14.61
C THR A 194 55.12 -2.70 -13.52
N ALA A 195 56.21 -3.42 -13.23
CA ALA A 195 56.24 -4.36 -12.12
C ALA A 195 56.18 -3.61 -10.78
N VAL A 196 55.40 -4.13 -9.84
CA VAL A 196 55.17 -3.51 -8.54
C VAL A 196 55.88 -4.32 -7.45
N ARG A 197 56.62 -3.67 -6.56
CA ARG A 197 57.19 -4.34 -5.39
C ARG A 197 56.09 -4.72 -4.40
N VAL A 198 56.16 -5.94 -3.87
CA VAL A 198 55.22 -6.39 -2.82
C VAL A 198 55.43 -5.57 -1.54
N ASP A 199 56.67 -5.22 -1.22
CA ASP A 199 56.96 -4.35 -0.10
C ASP A 199 56.69 -2.87 -0.44
N GLY A 200 55.85 -2.23 0.38
CA GLY A 200 55.60 -0.78 0.30
C GLY A 200 54.55 -0.36 -0.74
N SER A 201 53.76 -1.29 -1.29
CA SER A 201 52.64 -0.98 -2.18
C SER A 201 51.31 -1.49 -1.61
N LYS A 202 50.21 -0.77 -1.90
CA LYS A 202 48.85 -1.21 -1.50
C LYS A 202 48.49 -2.57 -2.09
N VAL A 203 48.88 -2.81 -3.35
CA VAL A 203 48.67 -4.11 -4.01
C VAL A 203 49.44 -5.21 -3.29
N GLY A 204 50.68 -4.94 -2.88
CA GLY A 204 51.51 -5.86 -2.13
C GLY A 204 51.01 -6.18 -0.72
N GLU A 205 50.35 -5.24 -0.04
CA GLU A 205 49.69 -5.49 1.24
C GLU A 205 48.55 -6.51 1.13
N VAL A 206 47.71 -6.39 0.11
CA VAL A 206 46.63 -7.35 -0.17
C VAL A 206 47.16 -8.72 -0.49
N VAL A 207 48.20 -8.76 -1.30
CA VAL A 207 48.91 -9.98 -1.69
C VAL A 207 49.47 -10.68 -0.45
N ARG A 208 50.08 -9.97 0.50
CA ARG A 208 50.57 -10.54 1.78
C ARG A 208 49.46 -11.03 2.70
N ASN A 209 48.34 -10.32 2.75
CA ASN A 209 47.22 -10.64 3.64
C ASN A 209 46.27 -11.70 3.07
N GLY A 210 46.32 -11.96 1.76
CA GLY A 210 45.41 -12.88 1.07
C GLY A 210 43.93 -12.47 1.08
N THR A 211 43.62 -11.26 1.55
CA THR A 211 42.24 -10.75 1.71
C THR A 211 42.03 -9.56 0.79
N ALA A 212 40.90 -9.55 0.07
CA ALA A 212 40.56 -8.44 -0.81
C ALA A 212 40.53 -7.10 -0.06
N TYR A 213 40.96 -6.05 -0.74
CA TYR A 213 40.84 -4.67 -0.26
C TYR A 213 39.80 -3.94 -1.09
N VAL A 214 38.95 -3.18 -0.42
CA VAL A 214 37.95 -2.31 -1.02
C VAL A 214 37.88 -1.05 -0.18
N ASP A 215 38.01 0.11 -0.84
CA ASP A 215 37.74 1.41 -0.25
C ASP A 215 36.28 1.79 -0.51
N GLU A 216 35.42 1.60 0.48
CA GLU A 216 33.96 1.83 0.37
C GLU A 216 33.58 3.32 0.35
N GLU A 217 34.44 4.19 0.91
CA GLU A 217 34.13 5.61 1.04
C GLU A 217 34.58 6.41 -0.18
N ARG A 218 35.56 5.89 -0.91
CA ARG A 218 36.13 6.57 -2.07
C ARG A 218 35.26 6.46 -3.32
N ASP A 219 35.35 7.49 -4.15
CA ASP A 219 34.77 7.49 -5.49
C ASP A 219 35.58 6.57 -6.41
N SER A 220 35.07 5.36 -6.64
CA SER A 220 35.74 4.32 -7.44
C SER A 220 35.79 4.64 -8.94
N SER A 221 35.04 5.64 -9.41
CA SER A 221 35.07 6.07 -10.81
C SER A 221 36.30 6.91 -11.17
N ARG A 222 37.01 7.42 -10.15
CA ARG A 222 38.21 8.25 -10.35
C ARG A 222 39.43 7.38 -10.51
N PHE A 223 40.04 7.48 -11.69
CA PHE A 223 41.29 6.80 -11.98
C PHE A 223 42.44 7.30 -11.10
N ASP A 224 43.11 6.36 -10.45
CA ASP A 224 44.35 6.57 -9.71
C ASP A 224 45.16 5.27 -9.69
N MET A 225 46.42 5.37 -10.09
CA MET A 225 47.31 4.21 -10.24
C MET A 225 47.97 3.81 -8.92
N ASP A 226 48.29 4.79 -8.07
CA ASP A 226 49.03 4.58 -6.83
C ASP A 226 48.09 4.23 -5.67
N ASP A 227 46.84 4.68 -5.78
CA ASP A 227 45.77 4.36 -4.87
C ASP A 227 44.63 3.65 -5.62
N PRO A 228 44.64 2.32 -5.78
CA PRO A 228 43.51 1.59 -6.36
C PRO A 228 42.34 1.49 -5.36
N PRO A 229 41.08 1.80 -5.74
CA PRO A 229 39.93 1.65 -4.85
C PRO A 229 39.59 0.19 -4.52
N ALA A 230 40.08 -0.78 -5.29
CA ALA A 230 39.96 -2.20 -4.95
C ALA A 230 41.14 -3.03 -5.45
N VAL A 231 41.54 -4.03 -4.67
CA VAL A 231 42.54 -5.01 -5.04
C VAL A 231 42.06 -6.41 -4.65
N ILE A 232 42.14 -7.34 -5.60
CA ILE A 232 41.65 -8.70 -5.48
C ILE A 232 42.85 -9.66 -5.49
N PRO A 233 43.14 -10.39 -4.41
CA PRO A 233 44.20 -11.39 -4.40
C PRO A 233 43.80 -12.61 -5.23
N LEU A 234 44.76 -13.17 -5.96
CA LEU A 234 44.60 -14.41 -6.71
C LEU A 234 45.21 -15.55 -5.87
N MET A 235 44.35 -16.40 -5.29
CA MET A 235 44.76 -17.45 -4.35
C MET A 235 44.32 -18.83 -4.87
N VAL A 236 45.22 -19.82 -4.81
CA VAL A 236 44.91 -21.24 -4.98
C VAL A 236 45.18 -21.93 -3.65
N ASP A 237 44.13 -22.44 -3.01
CA ASP A 237 44.18 -22.83 -1.60
C ASP A 237 44.79 -21.70 -0.75
N GLU A 238 45.85 -22.00 -0.01
CA GLU A 238 46.61 -21.02 0.79
C GLU A 238 47.77 -20.37 0.01
N SER A 239 47.94 -20.72 -1.27
CA SER A 239 49.05 -20.23 -2.10
C SER A 239 48.64 -19.01 -2.91
N LEU A 240 49.34 -17.91 -2.66
CA LEU A 240 49.24 -16.68 -3.42
C LEU A 240 49.87 -16.82 -4.82
N VAL A 241 49.10 -16.47 -5.83
CA VAL A 241 49.51 -16.51 -7.25
C VAL A 241 49.73 -15.12 -7.82
N GLY A 242 49.00 -14.11 -7.33
CA GLY A 242 49.05 -12.74 -7.87
C GLY A 242 47.92 -11.86 -7.34
N ALA A 243 47.59 -10.81 -8.09
CA ALA A 243 46.48 -9.91 -7.75
C ALA A 243 45.90 -9.21 -8.97
N ILE A 244 44.68 -8.71 -8.84
CA ILE A 244 44.03 -7.80 -9.79
C ILE A 244 43.84 -6.47 -9.06
N ALA A 245 44.45 -5.41 -9.57
CA ALA A 245 44.24 -4.04 -9.06
C ALA A 245 43.25 -3.32 -9.97
N ILE A 246 42.17 -2.80 -9.39
CA ILE A 246 41.18 -1.98 -10.09
C ILE A 246 41.50 -0.52 -9.76
N PHE A 247 41.75 0.27 -10.80
CA PHE A 247 42.10 1.69 -10.69
C PHE A 247 40.91 2.61 -10.94
N ALA A 248 39.93 2.17 -11.72
CA ALA A 248 38.66 2.88 -11.92
C ALA A 248 37.52 1.92 -12.31
N THR A 249 36.30 2.24 -11.87
CA THR A 249 35.05 1.67 -12.34
C THR A 249 34.36 2.61 -13.35
N LEU A 250 33.40 2.06 -14.10
CA LEU A 250 32.55 2.85 -14.99
C LEU A 250 31.85 3.98 -14.22
N GLY A 251 31.70 5.15 -14.84
CA GLY A 251 31.19 6.37 -14.18
C GLY A 251 29.79 6.28 -13.52
N GLN A 252 29.00 5.27 -13.86
CA GLN A 252 27.70 4.99 -13.22
C GLN A 252 27.82 4.23 -11.87
N LYS A 253 29.00 3.70 -11.56
CA LYS A 253 29.33 3.02 -10.29
C LYS A 253 30.39 3.83 -9.57
N SER A 254 29.96 4.71 -8.67
CA SER A 254 30.85 5.57 -7.90
C SER A 254 31.39 4.92 -6.63
N ARG A 255 30.81 3.79 -6.19
CA ARG A 255 31.25 3.06 -4.98
C ARG A 255 31.07 1.56 -5.13
N PHE A 256 31.89 0.81 -4.41
CA PHE A 256 31.70 -0.62 -4.21
C PHE A 256 30.72 -0.89 -3.07
N SER A 257 30.01 -2.01 -3.19
CA SER A 257 29.08 -2.53 -2.20
C SER A 257 29.68 -3.73 -1.45
N THR A 258 29.08 -4.13 -0.34
CA THR A 258 29.43 -5.37 0.38
C THR A 258 29.32 -6.61 -0.50
N MET A 259 28.41 -6.60 -1.47
CA MET A 259 28.28 -7.69 -2.44
C MET A 259 29.49 -7.78 -3.37
N ASP A 260 30.05 -6.64 -3.80
CA ASP A 260 31.25 -6.62 -4.64
C ASP A 260 32.43 -7.31 -3.94
N PHE A 261 32.53 -7.17 -2.62
CA PHE A 261 33.55 -7.84 -1.83
C PHE A 261 33.46 -9.38 -1.90
N GLU A 262 32.26 -9.94 -1.74
CA GLU A 262 32.04 -11.39 -1.88
C GLU A 262 32.30 -11.87 -3.31
N LEU A 263 31.91 -11.08 -4.31
CA LEU A 263 32.23 -11.34 -5.71
C LEU A 263 33.75 -11.38 -5.94
N PHE A 264 34.51 -10.45 -5.35
CA PHE A 264 35.96 -10.39 -5.48
C PHE A 264 36.64 -11.60 -4.86
N LYS A 265 36.20 -12.01 -3.66
CA LYS A 265 36.74 -13.20 -2.99
C LYS A 265 36.58 -14.44 -3.86
N LEU A 266 35.39 -14.67 -4.39
CA LEU A 266 35.10 -15.82 -5.24
C LEU A 266 35.80 -15.73 -6.60
N LEU A 267 35.83 -14.55 -7.21
CA LEU A 267 36.56 -14.32 -8.46
C LEU A 267 38.05 -14.60 -8.28
N GLY A 268 38.66 -14.09 -7.21
CA GLY A 268 40.09 -14.28 -6.91
C GLY A 268 40.48 -15.75 -6.82
N GLN A 269 39.67 -16.55 -6.12
CA GLN A 269 39.89 -17.99 -5.98
C GLN A 269 39.76 -18.74 -7.31
N HIS A 270 38.65 -18.53 -8.04
CA HIS A 270 38.40 -19.25 -9.28
C HIS A 270 39.32 -18.80 -10.42
N ALA A 271 39.63 -17.50 -10.51
CA ALA A 271 40.55 -16.96 -11.51
C ALA A 271 41.96 -17.52 -11.31
N ALA A 272 42.45 -17.56 -10.06
CA ALA A 272 43.76 -18.13 -9.76
C ALA A 272 43.83 -19.62 -10.13
N ALA A 273 42.84 -20.40 -9.68
CA ALA A 273 42.79 -21.84 -9.96
C ALA A 273 42.72 -22.13 -11.47
N ALA A 274 41.90 -21.38 -12.21
CA ALA A 274 41.79 -21.52 -13.67
C ALA A 274 43.09 -21.14 -14.38
N LEU A 275 43.76 -20.04 -13.97
CA LEU A 275 45.03 -19.59 -14.54
C LEU A 275 46.14 -20.61 -14.30
N VAL A 276 46.28 -21.11 -13.08
CA VAL A 276 47.28 -22.13 -12.72
C VAL A 276 47.02 -23.41 -13.51
N SER A 277 45.78 -23.89 -13.53
CA SER A 277 45.40 -25.11 -14.25
C SER A 277 45.68 -24.99 -15.75
N ALA A 278 45.29 -23.87 -16.37
CA ALA A 278 45.56 -23.63 -17.78
C ALA A 278 47.07 -23.50 -18.09
N CYS A 279 47.85 -22.92 -17.16
CA CYS A 279 49.30 -22.84 -17.29
C CYS A 279 49.96 -24.22 -17.22
N LEU A 280 49.59 -25.02 -16.22
CA LEU A 280 50.09 -26.40 -16.04
C LEU A 280 49.70 -27.28 -17.22
N PHE A 281 48.45 -27.22 -17.68
CA PHE A 281 47.99 -27.96 -18.85
C PHE A 281 48.73 -27.55 -20.13
N SER A 282 48.97 -26.25 -20.31
CA SER A 282 49.77 -25.77 -21.44
C SER A 282 51.24 -26.18 -21.36
N LYS A 283 51.83 -26.27 -20.15
CA LYS A 283 53.19 -26.78 -19.94
C LYS A 283 53.30 -28.28 -20.18
N ALA A 284 52.25 -29.04 -19.86
CA ALA A 284 52.13 -30.47 -20.15
C ALA A 284 51.81 -30.78 -21.63
N GLU A 285 52.08 -29.85 -22.55
CA GLU A 285 51.82 -29.97 -23.99
C GLU A 285 50.36 -30.33 -24.34
N ARG A 286 49.40 -29.95 -23.48
CA ARG A 286 47.97 -30.27 -23.64
C ARG A 286 47.67 -31.78 -23.68
N LYS A 287 48.54 -32.60 -23.09
CA LYS A 287 48.28 -34.03 -22.92
C LYS A 287 47.45 -34.23 -21.66
N LEU A 288 46.38 -35.00 -21.78
CA LEU A 288 45.66 -35.46 -20.60
C LEU A 288 46.58 -36.38 -19.79
N PRO A 289 46.47 -36.38 -18.45
CA PRO A 289 47.20 -37.32 -17.62
C PRO A 289 46.88 -38.75 -18.08
N GLY A 290 47.89 -39.60 -18.19
CA GLY A 290 47.67 -41.03 -18.42
C GLY A 290 46.93 -41.67 -17.25
N LEU A 291 46.34 -42.85 -17.46
CA LEU A 291 45.65 -43.62 -16.42
C LEU A 291 46.51 -43.77 -15.15
N GLU A 292 47.83 -43.90 -15.33
CA GLU A 292 48.85 -44.01 -14.27
C GLU A 292 48.79 -42.85 -13.26
N ALA A 293 48.60 -41.60 -13.73
CA ALA A 293 48.50 -40.43 -12.84
C ALA A 293 47.21 -40.45 -12.00
N PHE A 294 46.19 -41.18 -12.44
CA PHE A 294 44.96 -41.39 -11.68
C PHE A 294 45.04 -42.60 -10.74
N LEU A 295 45.95 -43.54 -10.98
CA LEU A 295 46.18 -44.68 -10.07
C LEU A 295 46.86 -44.24 -8.77
N ASP A 296 47.74 -43.22 -8.82
CA ASP A 296 48.35 -42.62 -7.64
C ASP A 296 47.37 -41.81 -6.78
N LEU A 297 46.16 -41.52 -7.29
CA LEU A 297 45.06 -40.85 -6.58
C LEU A 297 44.10 -41.83 -5.87
N SER A 298 44.35 -43.14 -5.98
CA SER A 298 43.56 -44.16 -5.27
C SER A 298 43.84 -44.08 -3.78
N VAL A 299 42.85 -43.63 -2.99
CA VAL A 299 42.88 -43.70 -1.52
C VAL A 299 42.71 -45.14 -1.05
#